data_AF-A0ABD6F1H3-F1
#
_entry.id   AF-A0ABD6F1H3-F1
#
_cell.length_a   1.000
_cell.length_b   1.000
_cell.length_c   1.000
_cell.angle_alpha   90.00
_cell.angle_beta   90.00
_cell.angle_gamma   90.00
#
_symmetry.space_group_name_H-M   'P 1'
#
loop_
_entity.id
_entity.type
_entity.pdbx_description
1 polymer ?
#
loop_
_entity_poly.entity_id
_entity_poly.type
_entity_poly.pdbx_seq_one_letter_code
_entity_poly.pdbx_strand_id
1 'polypeptide(L)'
;MNASPQQWMEAAMELRDMKAKRSFVDEFMQYFVRSLANDPDLSKKIMTNGGTTITNSECHEAVVNYFLSHCFHSSKDSYALSKVHMLVNLCENGIDAQRIINHMELTCPHFNAYGIL
;
A
#
# COMPACT_ATOMS: atom_id res chain seq x y z
N MET A 1 -18.75 13.95 -30.70
CA MET A 1 -17.39 14.44 -30.98
C MET A 1 -16.45 13.25 -30.86
N ASN A 2 -15.69 12.91 -31.91
CA ASN A 2 -14.73 11.81 -31.88
C ASN A 2 -13.36 12.34 -31.44
N ALA A 3 -12.70 11.63 -30.53
CA ALA A 3 -11.36 11.97 -30.10
C ALA A 3 -10.36 11.84 -31.26
N SER A 4 -9.46 12.81 -31.37
CA SER A 4 -8.37 12.81 -32.34
C SER A 4 -7.32 11.72 -32.01
N PRO A 5 -6.48 11.31 -32.98
CA PRO A 5 -5.37 10.39 -32.73
C PRO A 5 -4.44 10.85 -31.59
N GLN A 6 -4.24 12.17 -31.45
CA GLN A 6 -3.43 12.75 -30.39
C GLN A 6 -4.05 12.49 -29.00
N GLN A 7 -5.36 12.70 -28.87
CA GLN A 7 -6.09 12.46 -27.62
C GLN A 7 -6.06 10.97 -27.21
N TRP A 8 -6.08 10.05 -28.19
CA TRP A 8 -5.91 8.61 -27.90
C TRP A 8 -4.50 8.26 -27.42
N MET A 9 -3.47 8.90 -27.99
CA MET A 9 -2.09 8.72 -27.56
C MET A 9 -1.90 9.19 -26.11
N GLU A 10 -2.42 10.38 -25.78
CA GLU A 10 -2.35 10.95 -24.44
C GLU A 10 -3.07 10.05 -23.42
N ALA A 11 -4.32 9.67 -23.69
CA ALA A 11 -5.07 8.77 -22.82
C ALA A 11 -4.38 7.40 -22.65
N ALA A 12 -3.77 6.86 -23.71
CA ALA A 12 -3.03 5.60 -23.62
C ALA A 12 -1.76 5.71 -22.78
N MET A 13 -1.08 6.87 -22.80
CA MET A 13 0.09 7.13 -21.95
C MET A 13 -0.32 7.28 -20.49
N GLU A 14 -1.37 8.06 -20.20
CA GLU A 14 -1.91 8.20 -18.85
C GLU A 14 -2.35 6.86 -18.25
N LEU A 15 -3.08 6.04 -19.04
CA LEU A 15 -3.48 4.70 -18.59
C LEU A 15 -2.27 3.82 -18.27
N ARG A 16 -1.19 3.93 -19.04
CA ARG A 16 0.02 3.15 -18.84
C ARG A 16 0.75 3.57 -17.57
N ASP A 17 0.85 4.88 -17.32
CA ASP A 17 1.42 5.44 -16.09
C ASP A 17 0.63 4.99 -14.86
N MET A 18 -0.70 5.11 -14.90
CA MET A 18 -1.58 4.66 -13.80
C MET A 18 -1.41 3.16 -13.53
N LYS A 19 -1.30 2.32 -14.56
CA LYS A 19 -1.06 0.89 -14.40
C LYS A 19 0.29 0.60 -13.76
N ALA A 20 1.35 1.30 -14.19
CA ALA A 20 2.70 1.14 -13.63
C ALA A 20 2.74 1.49 -12.14
N LYS A 21 2.12 2.62 -11.76
CA LYS A 21 2.01 3.05 -10.35
C LYS A 21 1.26 2.02 -9.50
N ARG A 22 0.13 1.51 -9.99
CA ARG A 22 -0.63 0.45 -9.30
C ARG A 22 0.17 -0.84 -9.13
N SER A 23 0.89 -1.28 -10.18
CA SER A 23 1.76 -2.46 -10.12
C SER A 23 2.84 -2.28 -9.06
N PHE A 24 3.47 -1.11 -9.00
CA PHE A 24 4.44 -0.82 -7.97
C PHE A 24 3.83 -0.90 -6.56
N VAL A 25 2.67 -0.27 -6.33
CA VAL A 25 1.99 -0.33 -5.03
C VAL A 25 1.69 -1.77 -4.63
N ASP A 26 1.24 -2.60 -5.58
CA ASP A 26 0.99 -4.02 -5.35
C ASP A 26 2.27 -4.79 -4.98
N GLU A 27 3.33 -4.62 -5.76
CA GLU A 27 4.60 -5.31 -5.56
C GLU A 27 5.26 -4.89 -4.25
N PHE A 28 5.23 -3.59 -3.94
CA PHE A 28 5.72 -3.06 -2.68
C PHE A 28 4.98 -3.67 -1.50
N MET A 29 3.64 -3.65 -1.51
CA MET A 29 2.86 -4.15 -0.37
C MET A 29 3.02 -5.66 -0.19
N GLN A 30 3.16 -6.41 -1.30
CA GLN A 30 3.50 -7.83 -1.24
C GLN A 30 4.86 -8.07 -0.59
N TYR A 31 5.89 -7.30 -0.98
CA TYR A 31 7.21 -7.38 -0.37
C TYR A 31 7.15 -7.05 1.12
N PHE A 32 6.52 -5.92 1.47
CA PHE A 32 6.37 -5.42 2.83
C PHE A 32 5.72 -6.47 3.75
N VAL A 33 4.60 -7.05 3.34
CA VAL A 33 3.90 -8.09 4.11
C VAL A 33 4.77 -9.35 4.26
N ARG A 34 5.42 -9.82 3.19
CA ARG A 34 6.28 -11.01 3.23
C ARG A 34 7.46 -10.82 4.19
N SER A 35 8.07 -9.65 4.19
CA SER A 35 9.20 -9.31 5.06
C SER A 35 8.83 -9.26 6.55
N LEU A 36 7.60 -8.86 6.88
CA LEU A 36 7.12 -8.81 8.26
C LEU A 36 6.58 -10.14 8.77
N ALA A 37 5.75 -10.83 7.97
CA ALA A 37 5.12 -12.08 8.36
C ALA A 37 6.15 -13.23 8.48
N ASN A 38 7.18 -13.25 7.61
CA ASN A 38 8.19 -14.30 7.56
C ASN A 38 7.61 -15.74 7.49
N ASP A 39 6.39 -15.87 6.98
CA ASP A 39 5.66 -17.11 6.78
C ASP A 39 4.75 -16.97 5.53
N PRO A 40 4.82 -17.89 4.54
CA PRO A 40 4.07 -17.75 3.29
C PRO A 40 2.55 -17.79 3.45
N ASP A 41 2.05 -18.65 4.35
CA ASP A 41 0.61 -18.84 4.54
C ASP A 41 0.00 -17.65 5.29
N LEU A 42 0.70 -17.15 6.31
CA LEU A 42 0.37 -15.92 7.01
C LEU A 42 0.43 -14.72 6.07
N SER A 43 1.47 -14.61 5.23
CA SER A 43 1.57 -13.54 4.23
C SER A 43 0.36 -13.55 3.31
N LYS A 44 -0.01 -14.74 2.79
CA LYS A 44 -1.19 -14.90 1.94
C LYS A 44 -2.47 -14.48 2.69
N LYS A 45 -2.65 -14.95 3.92
CA LYS A 45 -3.80 -14.59 4.78
C LYS A 45 -3.91 -13.07 4.97
N ILE A 46 -2.80 -12.40 5.28
CA ILE A 46 -2.75 -10.94 5.48
C ILE A 46 -3.12 -10.19 4.19
N MET A 47 -2.66 -10.65 3.03
CA MET A 47 -2.94 -9.98 1.75
C MET A 47 -4.36 -10.21 1.23
N THR A 48 -5.01 -11.32 1.58
CA THR A 48 -6.34 -11.68 1.02
C THR A 48 -7.51 -11.35 1.94
N ASN A 49 -7.27 -11.09 3.23
CA ASN A 49 -8.36 -10.89 4.17
C ASN A 49 -8.91 -9.45 4.10
N GLY A 50 -10.08 -9.26 3.49
CA GLY A 50 -10.68 -7.93 3.27
C GLY A 50 -11.62 -7.43 4.36
N GLY A 51 -11.73 -8.10 5.51
CA GLY A 51 -12.79 -7.82 6.49
C GLY A 51 -12.49 -8.26 7.92
N THR A 52 -11.27 -8.00 8.41
CA THR A 52 -10.90 -8.35 9.78
C THR A 52 -11.58 -7.43 10.78
N THR A 53 -12.22 -8.01 11.80
CA THR A 53 -12.69 -7.27 12.97
C THR A 53 -11.50 -6.62 13.65
N ILE A 54 -11.54 -5.29 13.81
CA ILE A 54 -10.47 -4.56 14.49
C ILE A 54 -10.60 -4.81 15.99
N THR A 55 -9.65 -5.52 16.58
CA THR A 55 -9.56 -5.77 18.02
C THR A 55 -8.39 -5.01 18.64
N ASN A 56 -7.34 -4.73 17.86
CA ASN A 56 -6.16 -3.99 18.30
C ASN A 56 -6.17 -2.56 17.73
N SER A 57 -7.03 -1.72 18.30
CA SER A 57 -7.22 -0.34 17.83
C SER A 57 -5.95 0.51 17.98
N GLU A 58 -5.14 0.28 19.01
CA GLU A 58 -3.89 1.00 19.24
C GLU A 58 -2.85 0.70 18.15
N CYS A 59 -2.64 -0.57 17.81
CA CYS A 59 -1.76 -0.94 16.71
C CYS A 59 -2.25 -0.35 15.40
N HIS A 60 -3.55 -0.49 15.10
CA HIS A 60 -4.15 0.02 13.88
C HIS A 60 -3.94 1.53 13.73
N GLU A 61 -4.28 2.31 14.75
CA GLU A 61 -4.15 3.76 14.70
C GLU A 61 -2.70 4.18 14.49
N ALA A 62 -1.76 3.58 15.24
CA ALA A 62 -0.34 3.89 15.11
C ALA A 62 0.20 3.61 13.70
N VAL A 63 -0.04 2.41 13.16
CA VAL A 63 0.53 2.01 11.86
C VAL A 63 -0.11 2.75 10.69
N VAL A 64 -1.42 2.98 10.74
CA VAL A 64 -2.12 3.69 9.65
C VAL A 64 -1.78 5.16 9.66
N ASN A 65 -1.75 5.81 10.83
CA ASN A 65 -1.33 7.20 10.92
C ASN A 65 0.11 7.38 10.44
N TYR A 66 1.03 6.48 10.82
CA TYR A 66 2.41 6.53 10.34
C TYR A 66 2.50 6.39 8.82
N PHE A 67 1.82 5.39 8.26
CA PHE A 67 1.79 5.15 6.82
C PHE A 67 1.26 6.36 6.03
N LEU A 68 0.14 6.94 6.47
CA LEU A 68 -0.46 8.11 5.82
C LEU A 68 0.32 9.41 6.02
N SER A 69 1.22 9.49 6.99
CA SER A 69 2.04 10.69 7.23
C SER A 69 3.43 10.62 6.62
N HIS A 70 4.01 9.42 6.48
CA HIS A 70 5.42 9.24 6.09
C HIS A 70 5.61 8.48 4.77
N CYS A 71 4.64 7.64 4.40
CA CYS A 71 4.71 6.82 3.19
C CYS A 71 3.86 7.39 2.05
N PHE A 72 2.79 8.14 2.39
CA PHE A 72 1.82 8.67 1.44
C PHE A 72 1.41 10.10 1.76
N HIS A 73 2.02 11.10 1.11
CA HIS A 73 1.69 12.51 1.38
C HIS A 73 0.39 13.02 0.75
N SER A 74 -0.25 12.29 -0.18
CA SER A 74 -1.43 12.80 -0.88
C SER A 74 -2.61 11.83 -0.82
N SER A 75 -3.76 12.35 -0.37
CA SER A 75 -5.07 11.69 -0.38
C SER A 75 -5.62 11.43 -1.79
N LYS A 76 -4.79 11.59 -2.83
CA LYS A 76 -5.18 11.48 -4.25
C LYS A 76 -4.93 10.10 -4.82
N ASP A 77 -4.08 9.28 -4.21
CA ASP A 77 -3.91 7.88 -4.61
C ASP A 77 -4.86 6.96 -3.83
N SER A 78 -6.10 6.90 -4.30
CA SER A 78 -7.13 5.99 -3.77
C SER A 78 -6.71 4.52 -3.86
N TYR A 79 -5.76 4.17 -4.72
CA TYR A 79 -5.27 2.80 -4.85
C TYR A 79 -4.34 2.42 -3.70
N ALA A 80 -3.44 3.29 -3.28
CA ALA A 80 -2.63 3.04 -2.10
C ALA A 80 -3.46 2.96 -0.81
N LEU A 81 -4.46 3.84 -0.66
CA LEU A 81 -5.41 3.78 0.45
C LEU A 81 -6.13 2.43 0.50
N SER A 82 -6.41 1.81 -0.66
CA SER A 82 -7.01 0.48 -0.70
C SER A 82 -6.15 -0.61 -0.04
N LYS A 83 -4.85 -0.38 0.17
CA LYS A 83 -3.92 -1.35 0.79
C LYS A 83 -3.82 -1.24 2.31
N VAL A 84 -4.43 -0.22 2.92
CA VAL A 84 -4.41 0.00 4.38
C VAL A 84 -4.95 -1.21 5.16
N HIS A 85 -5.90 -1.97 4.57
CA HIS A 85 -6.40 -3.20 5.19
C HIS A 85 -5.29 -4.23 5.48
N MET A 86 -4.21 -4.26 4.71
CA MET A 86 -3.08 -5.17 4.96
C MET A 86 -2.32 -4.78 6.24
N LEU A 87 -2.26 -3.48 6.58
CA LEU A 87 -1.66 -2.99 7.82
C LEU A 87 -2.51 -3.37 9.03
N VAL A 88 -3.83 -3.22 8.91
CA VAL A 88 -4.79 -3.71 9.91
C VAL A 88 -4.58 -5.22 10.12
N ASN A 89 -4.47 -5.99 9.04
CA ASN A 89 -4.30 -7.42 9.13
C ASN A 89 -2.98 -7.83 9.77
N LEU A 90 -1.90 -7.07 9.60
CA LEU A 90 -0.64 -7.32 10.31
C LEU A 90 -0.85 -7.20 11.83
N CYS A 91 -1.53 -6.14 12.28
CA CYS A 91 -1.88 -5.96 13.70
C CYS A 91 -2.72 -7.11 14.25
N GLU A 92 -3.78 -7.50 13.52
CA GLU A 92 -4.71 -8.56 13.96
C GLU A 92 -4.11 -9.97 13.92
N ASN A 93 -2.96 -10.15 13.25
CA ASN A 93 -2.20 -11.39 13.31
C ASN A 93 -0.99 -11.31 14.26
N GLY A 94 -0.98 -10.33 15.18
CA GLY A 94 -0.01 -10.23 16.27
C GLY A 94 1.35 -9.69 15.84
N ILE A 95 1.46 -9.05 14.68
CA ILE A 95 2.67 -8.33 14.32
C ILE A 95 2.66 -6.99 15.07
N ASP A 96 3.71 -6.78 15.86
CA ASP A 96 3.88 -5.60 16.69
C ASP A 96 3.92 -4.29 15.88
N ALA A 97 3.25 -3.26 16.40
CA ALA A 97 3.13 -1.95 15.74
C ALA A 97 4.50 -1.30 15.52
N GLN A 98 5.40 -1.34 16.50
CA GLN A 98 6.73 -0.76 16.38
C GLN A 98 7.55 -1.49 15.32
N ARG A 99 7.43 -2.82 15.23
CA ARG A 99 8.06 -3.60 14.16
C ARG A 99 7.57 -3.19 12.77
N ILE A 100 6.26 -2.95 12.62
CA ILE A 100 5.67 -2.47 11.35
C ILE A 100 6.20 -1.08 11.01
N ILE A 101 6.19 -0.15 11.97
CA ILE A 101 6.67 1.23 11.80
C ILE A 101 8.15 1.28 11.46
N ASN A 102 9.01 0.54 12.17
CA ASN A 102 10.44 0.46 11.84
C ASN A 102 10.68 -0.06 10.41
N HIS A 103 9.82 -0.97 9.93
CA HIS A 103 9.91 -1.44 8.56
C HIS A 103 9.45 -0.37 7.55
N MET A 104 8.43 0.43 7.90
CA MET A 104 8.01 1.59 7.11
C MET A 104 9.11 2.65 7.01
N GLU A 105 9.80 2.98 8.10
CA GLU A 105 10.93 3.92 8.09
C GLU A 105 11.98 3.58 7.03
N LEU A 106 12.29 2.28 6.87
CA LEU A 106 13.27 1.80 5.90
C LEU A 106 12.74 1.76 4.46
N THR A 107 11.44 1.49 4.28
CA THR A 107 10.87 1.17 2.97
C THR A 107 10.14 2.35 2.33
N CYS A 108 9.59 3.27 3.11
CA CYS A 108 8.79 4.38 2.61
C CYS A 108 9.53 5.43 1.77
N PRO A 109 10.83 5.69 1.96
CA PRO A 109 11.60 6.50 1.02
C PRO A 109 11.56 5.98 -0.43
N HIS A 110 11.31 4.68 -0.64
CA HIS A 110 11.18 4.09 -1.97
C HIS A 110 9.84 4.46 -2.65
N PHE A 111 8.75 4.72 -1.92
CA PHE A 111 7.49 5.21 -2.52
C PHE A 111 7.67 6.58 -3.18
N ASN A 112 8.39 7.48 -2.50
CA ASN A 112 8.66 8.82 -2.99
C ASN A 112 9.49 8.81 -4.28
N ALA A 113 10.38 7.84 -4.43
CA ALA A 113 11.24 7.71 -5.61
C ALA A 113 10.50 7.27 -6.89
N TYR A 114 9.32 6.63 -6.76
CA TYR A 114 8.51 6.16 -7.90
C TYR A 114 7.41 7.13 -8.34
N GLY A 115 7.37 8.35 -7.78
CA GLY A 115 6.40 9.36 -8.19
C GLY A 115 4.94 8.95 -7.89
N ILE A 116 4.75 8.17 -6.82
CA ILE A 116 3.44 7.82 -6.25
C ILE A 116 2.94 8.96 -5.32
N LEU A 117 3.57 10.13 -5.45
CA LEU A 117 3.17 11.39 -4.85
C LEU A 117 2.07 12.07 -5.67
#